data_AF-A0A354BKV6-F1
#
_entry.id   AF-A0A354BKV6-F1
#
_cell.length_a   1.000
_cell.length_b   1.000
_cell.length_c   1.000
_cell.angle_alpha   90.00
_cell.angle_beta   90.00
_cell.angle_gamma   90.00
#
_symmetry.space_group_name_H-M   'P 1'
#
loop_
_entity.id
_entity.type
_entity.pdbx_description
1 polymer ?
#
loop_
_entity_poly.entity_id
_entity_poly.type
_entity_poly.pdbx_seq_one_letter_code
_entity_poly.pdbx_strand_id
1 'polypeptide(L)'
;MAISSKHTDVREANPLRRTLADVRHGLLGLHKALIVAEQLTYERIYGRVDSTGQLLQLVMNDPWFTWLHPLSNMVVRIDELLDGNNQLA
;
A
#
# COMPACT_ATOMS: atom_id res chain seq x y z
N MET A 1 -6.65 -46.25 22.78
CA MET A 1 -7.62 -45.19 22.40
C MET A 1 -7.04 -43.86 22.84
N ALA A 2 -6.40 -43.14 21.93
CA ALA A 2 -5.93 -41.77 22.13
C ALA A 2 -5.88 -41.11 20.75
N ILE A 3 -7.04 -40.66 20.30
CA ILE A 3 -7.16 -39.72 19.18
C ILE A 3 -6.64 -38.37 19.68
N SER A 4 -5.31 -38.24 19.72
CA SER A 4 -4.67 -36.92 19.86
C SER A 4 -4.93 -36.20 18.56
N SER A 5 -5.98 -35.37 18.62
CA SER A 5 -6.50 -34.58 17.52
C SER A 5 -5.35 -33.90 16.81
N LYS A 6 -5.23 -34.23 15.53
CA LYS A 6 -4.46 -33.54 14.52
C LYS A 6 -4.59 -32.03 14.75
N HIS A 7 -3.59 -31.44 15.40
CA HIS A 7 -3.25 -30.03 15.26
C HIS A 7 -2.60 -29.87 13.87
N THR A 8 -3.32 -30.28 12.83
CA THR A 8 -2.96 -30.08 11.44
C THR A 8 -3.08 -28.60 11.17
N ASP A 9 -1.95 -27.93 11.31
CA ASP A 9 -1.49 -26.90 10.39
C ASP A 9 -2.49 -25.79 10.03
N VAL A 10 -2.98 -25.07 11.05
CA VAL A 10 -3.57 -23.73 10.84
C VAL A 10 -2.49 -22.70 10.41
N ARG A 11 -1.23 -23.14 10.28
CA ARG A 11 -0.03 -22.35 9.98
C ARG A 11 0.49 -22.56 8.55
N GLU A 12 -0.24 -23.27 7.67
CA GLU A 12 -0.07 -23.13 6.23
C GLU A 12 -0.41 -21.68 5.89
N ALA A 13 0.63 -20.83 5.85
CA ALA A 13 0.57 -19.43 5.51
C ALA A 13 -0.41 -19.20 4.36
N ASN A 14 -1.60 -18.70 4.72
CA ASN A 14 -2.74 -18.61 3.84
C ASN A 14 -2.31 -17.98 2.50
N PRO A 15 -2.34 -18.72 1.38
CA PRO A 15 -1.80 -18.23 0.11
C PRO A 15 -2.46 -16.92 -0.33
N LEU A 16 -3.72 -16.69 0.05
CA LEU A 16 -4.43 -15.44 -0.17
C LEU A 16 -3.79 -14.26 0.58
N ARG A 17 -3.29 -14.47 1.81
CA ARG A 17 -2.58 -13.43 2.57
C ARG A 17 -1.26 -13.06 1.91
N ARG A 18 -0.53 -14.05 1.37
CA ARG A 18 0.70 -13.80 0.60
C ARG A 18 0.39 -12.99 -0.67
N THR A 19 -0.62 -13.41 -1.43
CA THR A 19 -1.06 -12.68 -2.62
C THR A 19 -1.48 -11.24 -2.29
N LEU A 20 -2.23 -11.01 -1.20
CA LEU A 20 -2.60 -9.67 -0.75
C LEU A 20 -1.37 -8.83 -0.37
N ALA A 21 -0.39 -9.42 0.32
CA ALA A 21 0.87 -8.75 0.63
C ALA A 21 1.67 -8.40 -0.63
N ASP A 22 1.69 -9.27 -1.64
CA ASP A 22 2.37 -9.00 -2.91
C ASP A 22 1.68 -7.88 -3.69
N VAL A 23 0.33 -7.89 -3.74
CA VAL A 23 -0.47 -6.82 -4.36
C VAL A 23 -0.24 -5.50 -3.65
N ARG A 24 -0.22 -5.49 -2.32
CA ARG A 24 0.11 -4.31 -1.51
C ARG A 24 1.47 -3.72 -1.90
N HIS A 25 2.52 -4.55 -1.95
CA HIS A 25 3.85 -4.10 -2.35
C HIS A 25 3.88 -3.57 -3.78
N GLY A 26 3.20 -4.25 -4.72
CA GLY A 26 3.07 -3.79 -6.10
C GLY A 26 2.39 -2.44 -6.22
N LEU A 27 1.29 -2.22 -5.50
CA LEU A 27 0.56 -0.95 -5.48
C LEU A 27 1.39 0.18 -4.85
N LEU A 28 2.13 -0.07 -3.78
CA LEU A 28 3.06 0.90 -3.19
C LEU A 28 4.17 1.29 -4.18
N GLY A 29 4.74 0.31 -4.89
CA GLY A 29 5.73 0.55 -5.92
C GLY A 29 5.17 1.40 -7.08
N LEU A 30 3.98 1.05 -7.57
CA LEU A 30 3.28 1.81 -8.60
C LEU A 30 2.99 3.25 -8.16
N HIS A 31 2.43 3.43 -6.96
CA HIS A 31 2.12 4.75 -6.42
C HIS A 31 3.36 5.64 -6.37
N LYS A 32 4.49 5.11 -5.89
CA LYS A 32 5.77 5.83 -5.88
C LYS A 32 6.23 6.21 -7.29
N ALA A 33 6.14 5.29 -8.26
CA ALA A 33 6.52 5.56 -9.64
C ALA A 33 5.66 6.67 -10.28
N LEU A 34 4.36 6.67 -10.00
CA LEU A 34 3.44 7.69 -10.48
C LEU A 34 3.74 9.06 -9.85
N ILE A 35 4.04 9.13 -8.54
CA ILE A 35 4.46 10.39 -7.91
C ILE A 35 5.69 10.97 -8.62
N VAL A 36 6.69 10.15 -8.94
CA VAL A 36 7.90 10.61 -9.64
C VAL A 36 7.58 11.10 -11.06
N ALA A 37 6.72 10.39 -11.79
CA ALA A 37 6.29 10.80 -13.12
C ALA A 37 5.52 12.14 -13.10
N GLU A 38 4.61 12.30 -12.14
CA GLU A 38 3.84 13.52 -11.95
C GLU A 38 4.70 14.67 -11.45
N GLN A 39 5.66 14.42 -10.56
CA GLN A 39 6.62 15.42 -10.11
C GLN A 39 7.35 16.04 -11.31
N LEU A 40 7.85 15.24 -12.24
CA LEU A 40 8.55 15.75 -13.43
C LEU A 40 7.65 16.65 -14.30
N THR A 41 6.37 16.30 -14.39
CA THR A 41 5.39 17.09 -15.17
C THR A 41 5.02 18.37 -14.44
N TYR A 42 4.76 18.28 -13.13
CA TYR A 42 4.48 19.41 -12.26
C TYR A 42 5.63 20.41 -12.25
N GLU A 43 6.88 19.94 -12.12
CA GLU A 43 8.07 20.78 -12.08
C GLU A 43 8.29 21.57 -13.37
N ARG A 44 7.90 20.98 -14.51
CA ARG A 44 7.96 21.66 -15.81
C ARG A 44 6.98 22.83 -15.91
N ILE A 45 5.84 22.74 -15.23
CA ILE A 45 4.76 23.72 -15.34
C ILE A 45 4.86 24.78 -14.23
N TYR A 46 5.14 24.36 -12.99
CA TYR A 46 5.08 25.21 -11.79
C TYR A 46 6.44 25.55 -11.19
N GLY A 47 7.52 24.94 -11.69
CA GLY A 47 8.88 25.11 -11.17
C GLY A 47 9.31 23.99 -10.22
N ARG A 48 10.59 23.99 -9.86
CA ARG A 48 11.23 22.89 -9.12
C ARG A 48 10.62 22.67 -7.74
N VAL A 49 10.51 21.40 -7.33
CA VAL A 49 10.20 21.03 -5.96
C VAL A 49 11.51 20.95 -5.17
N ASP A 50 11.66 21.79 -4.15
CA ASP A 50 12.93 22.01 -3.44
C ASP A 50 13.24 20.93 -2.41
N SER A 51 12.25 20.15 -1.98
CA SER A 51 12.46 19.10 -0.98
C SER A 51 11.44 17.97 -1.04
N THR A 52 11.83 16.79 -0.52
CA THR A 52 10.92 15.66 -0.32
C THR A 52 9.73 16.02 0.57
N GLY A 53 9.93 16.89 1.56
CA GLY A 53 8.86 17.36 2.43
C GLY A 53 7.82 18.19 1.67
N GLN A 54 8.27 19.06 0.76
CA GLN A 54 7.39 19.83 -0.12
C GLN A 54 6.64 18.93 -1.09
N LEU A 55 7.32 17.96 -1.72
CA LEU A 55 6.67 16.97 -2.58
C LEU A 55 5.56 16.23 -1.84
N LEU A 56 5.84 15.81 -0.61
CA LEU A 56 4.88 15.10 0.21
C LEU A 56 3.66 15.99 0.56
N GLN A 57 3.87 17.28 0.85
CA GLN A 57 2.79 18.24 1.06
C GLN A 57 1.93 18.44 -0.20
N LEU A 58 2.55 18.49 -1.38
CA LEU A 58 1.85 18.57 -2.67
C LEU A 58 1.02 17.30 -2.90
N VAL A 59 1.61 16.11 -2.71
CA VAL A 59 0.89 14.84 -2.87
C VAL A 59 -0.33 14.75 -1.94
N MET A 60 -0.24 15.30 -0.72
CA MET A 60 -1.34 15.29 0.24
C MET A 60 -2.43 16.33 -0.04
N ASN A 61 -2.07 17.54 -0.44
CA ASN A 61 -2.98 18.69 -0.40
C ASN A 61 -3.27 19.32 -1.77
N ASP A 62 -2.45 19.05 -2.78
CA ASP A 62 -2.57 19.70 -4.08
C ASP A 62 -3.56 18.95 -5.01
N PRO A 63 -4.47 19.66 -5.68
CA PRO A 63 -5.41 19.06 -6.63
C PRO A 63 -4.73 18.24 -7.74
N TRP A 64 -3.52 18.61 -8.16
CA TRP A 64 -2.74 17.89 -9.17
C TRP A 64 -2.50 16.43 -8.80
N PHE A 65 -2.30 16.13 -7.52
CA PHE A 65 -1.97 14.79 -7.04
C PHE A 65 -3.17 14.04 -6.45
N THR A 66 -4.34 14.68 -6.36
CA THR A 66 -5.53 14.09 -5.72
C THR A 66 -5.99 12.80 -6.40
N TRP A 67 -5.74 12.66 -7.70
CA TRP A 67 -6.07 11.44 -8.44
C TRP A 67 -5.27 10.20 -8.01
N LEU A 68 -4.16 10.37 -7.26
CA LEU A 68 -3.37 9.27 -6.71
C LEU A 68 -3.93 8.73 -5.38
N HIS A 69 -4.77 9.49 -4.68
CA HIS A 69 -5.31 9.10 -3.37
C HIS A 69 -6.10 7.77 -3.39
N PRO A 70 -6.89 7.44 -4.43
CA PRO A 70 -7.54 6.14 -4.53
C PRO A 70 -6.57 4.94 -4.46
N LEU A 71 -5.35 5.07 -5.01
CA LEU A 71 -4.34 4.00 -4.92
C LEU A 71 -3.86 3.82 -3.48
N SER A 72 -3.58 4.91 -2.77
CA SER A 72 -3.20 4.87 -1.35
C SER A 72 -4.32 4.28 -0.49
N ASN A 73 -5.57 4.64 -0.77
CA ASN A 73 -6.74 4.09 -0.07
C ASN A 73 -6.91 2.59 -0.31
N MET A 74 -6.58 2.09 -1.50
CA MET A 74 -6.57 0.65 -1.78
C MET A 74 -5.49 -0.08 -0.95
N VAL A 75 -4.30 0.50 -0.83
CA VAL A 75 -3.23 -0.06 0.02
C VAL A 75 -3.68 -0.11 1.48
N VAL A 76 -4.27 0.96 2.02
CA VAL A 76 -4.78 0.99 3.41
C VAL A 76 -5.83 -0.09 3.63
N ARG A 77 -6.77 -0.28 2.70
CA ARG A 77 -7.78 -1.35 2.81
C ARG A 77 -7.16 -2.75 2.81
N ILE A 78 -6.11 -2.96 2.02
CA ILE A 78 -5.38 -4.24 2.04
C ILE A 78 -4.69 -4.44 3.39
N ASP A 79 -4.10 -3.38 3.94
CA ASP A 79 -3.44 -3.40 5.26
C ASP A 79 -4.45 -3.76 6.36
N GLU A 80 -5.62 -3.12 6.38
CA GLU A 80 -6.71 -3.44 7.30
C GLU A 80 -7.16 -4.90 7.21
N LEU A 81 -7.24 -5.47 6.00
CA LEU A 81 -7.59 -6.89 5.79
C LEU A 81 -6.48 -7.85 6.25
N LEU A 82 -5.22 -7.45 6.12
CA LEU A 82 -4.07 -8.22 6.59
C LEU A 82 -3.96 -8.18 8.11
N ASP A 83 -4.22 -7.02 8.74
CA ASP A 83 -4.11 -6.77 10.18
C ASP A 83 -5.32 -7.26 10.98
N GLY A 84 -6.55 -7.11 10.46
CA GLY A 84 -7.78 -7.52 11.15
C GLY A 84 -7.88 -9.02 11.45
N ASN A 85 -7.10 -9.84 10.74
CA ASN A 85 -6.98 -11.29 10.98
C ASN A 85 -5.95 -11.64 12.08
N ASN A 86 -5.18 -10.68 12.59
CA ASN A 86 -4.17 -10.87 13.64
C ASN A 86 -4.72 -10.54 15.05
N GLN A 87 -5.93 -9.98 15.18
CA GLN A 87 -6.47 -9.48 16.45
C GLN A 87 -7.40 -10.46 17.19
N LEU A 88 -7.50 -11.72 16.75
CA LEU A 88 -8.34 -12.76 17.38
C LEU A 88 -7.54 -14.04 17.75
N ALA A 89 -6.24 -13.93 18.01
CA ALA A 89 -5.40 -15.03 18.48
C ALA A 89 -5.03 -14.87 19.95
#